data_AF-A0A095WZK5-F1
#
_entry.id   AF-A0A095WZK5-F1
#
_cell.length_a   1.000
_cell.length_b   1.000
_cell.length_c   1.000
_cell.angle_alpha   90.00
_cell.angle_beta   90.00
_cell.angle_gamma   90.00
#
_symmetry.space_group_name_H-M   'P 1'
#
loop_
_entity.id
_entity.type
_entity.pdbx_description
1 polymer ?
#
loop_
_entity_poly.entity_id
_entity_poly.type
_entity_poly.pdbx_seq_one_letter_code
_entity_poly.pdbx_strand_id
1 'polypeptide(L)'
;MLVISYKASEEFKNFLRANDYSFIQTIANPNLDPRICDHPDLSLFKLDNNTIVIDEGVFSYYEEKLPGYKLIRGARVGQNYPKDSLYNVVGFKDFYIHNDFTEKNIENFFRAKKISFLKVNQGYSRCSIIPLKNFLITSDFGIYKVLKDKVAIELVDEDYVYLDGFDKGFLGGTCGLVGNKLIFTGDISEHKAYQKIKDICQRENIEITYPKTALVDLGSVIEI
;
A
#
# COMPACT_ATOMS: atom_id res chain seq x y z
N MET A 1 4.50 7.01 -12.63
CA MET A 1 3.30 6.33 -13.16
C MET A 1 2.64 5.61 -11.99
N LEU A 2 1.33 5.36 -11.99
CA LEU A 2 0.66 4.66 -10.89
C LEU A 2 0.31 3.22 -11.26
N VAL A 3 0.26 2.34 -10.25
CA VAL A 3 -0.42 1.05 -10.31
C VAL A 3 -1.63 1.12 -9.39
N ILE A 4 -2.81 0.83 -9.93
CA ILE A 4 -4.09 0.84 -9.20
C ILE A 4 -4.85 -0.46 -9.41
N SER A 5 -5.71 -0.82 -8.47
CA SER A 5 -6.65 -1.92 -8.63
C SER A 5 -7.46 -1.82 -9.93
N TYR A 6 -7.67 -2.95 -10.63
CA TYR A 6 -8.58 -2.97 -11.78
C TYR A 6 -10.06 -2.78 -11.39
N LYS A 7 -10.42 -3.01 -10.13
CA LYS A 7 -11.74 -2.77 -9.55
C LYS A 7 -11.95 -1.30 -9.13
N ALA A 8 -10.93 -0.45 -9.25
CA ALA A 8 -11.10 1.00 -9.08
C ALA A 8 -12.28 1.52 -9.93
N SER A 9 -13.10 2.39 -9.34
CA SER A 9 -14.25 2.96 -10.03
C SER A 9 -13.83 3.89 -11.17
N GLU A 10 -14.73 4.12 -12.14
CA GLU A 10 -14.44 5.06 -13.22
C GLU A 10 -14.31 6.50 -12.72
N GLU A 11 -15.01 6.86 -11.64
CA GLU A 11 -14.87 8.17 -10.99
C GLU A 11 -13.46 8.37 -10.44
N PHE A 12 -12.88 7.37 -9.75
CA PHE A 12 -11.51 7.46 -9.25
C PHE A 12 -10.51 7.53 -10.42
N LYS A 13 -10.70 6.73 -11.47
CA LYS A 13 -9.87 6.79 -12.69
C LYS A 13 -9.95 8.14 -13.39
N ASN A 14 -11.15 8.72 -13.51
CA ASN A 14 -11.36 10.04 -14.11
C ASN A 14 -10.74 11.14 -13.25
N PHE A 15 -10.84 11.03 -11.93
CA PHE A 15 -10.13 11.91 -11.01
C PHE A 15 -8.61 11.85 -11.22
N LEU A 16 -8.02 10.66 -11.36
CA LEU A 16 -6.59 10.52 -11.65
C LEU A 16 -6.21 11.18 -12.99
N ARG A 17 -6.98 10.92 -14.06
CA ARG A 17 -6.75 11.52 -15.39
C ARG A 17 -6.87 13.04 -15.37
N ALA A 18 -7.86 13.58 -14.66
CA ALA A 18 -8.08 15.02 -14.53
C ALA A 18 -6.99 15.73 -13.73
N ASN A 19 -6.16 14.98 -12.98
CA ASN A 19 -5.01 15.46 -12.24
C ASN A 19 -3.68 15.03 -12.89
N ASP A 20 -3.69 14.71 -14.19
CA ASP A 20 -2.52 14.38 -15.01
C ASP A 20 -1.73 13.13 -14.55
N TYR A 21 -2.38 12.20 -13.84
CA TYR A 21 -1.77 10.94 -13.49
C TYR A 21 -1.95 9.89 -14.60
N SER A 22 -0.83 9.33 -15.06
CA SER A 22 -0.83 8.08 -15.82
C SER A 22 -0.87 6.88 -14.88
N PHE A 23 -1.62 5.85 -15.25
CA PHE A 23 -1.73 4.63 -14.47
C PHE A 23 -1.88 3.39 -15.35
N ILE A 24 -1.45 2.25 -14.81
CA ILE A 24 -1.85 0.92 -15.26
C ILE A 24 -2.74 0.29 -14.19
N GLN A 25 -3.65 -0.59 -14.63
CA GLN A 25 -4.47 -1.37 -13.73
C GLN A 25 -3.77 -2.69 -13.40
N THR A 26 -4.11 -3.27 -12.25
CA THR A 26 -3.70 -4.66 -11.94
C THR A 26 -4.44 -5.66 -12.82
N ILE A 27 -4.04 -6.93 -12.73
CA ILE A 27 -4.84 -8.08 -13.16
C ILE A 27 -5.16 -8.93 -11.93
N ALA A 28 -6.23 -9.71 -11.97
CA ALA A 28 -6.55 -10.63 -10.89
C ALA A 28 -5.41 -11.63 -10.67
N ASN A 29 -4.85 -11.67 -9.46
CA ASN A 29 -3.94 -12.73 -9.06
C ASN A 29 -4.75 -14.00 -8.74
N PRO A 30 -4.59 -15.09 -9.51
CA PRO A 30 -5.40 -16.30 -9.32
C PRO A 30 -5.14 -17.02 -7.98
N ASN A 31 -4.07 -16.65 -7.28
CA ASN A 31 -3.68 -17.28 -6.02
C ASN A 31 -4.14 -16.50 -4.77
N LEU A 32 -4.87 -15.39 -4.96
CA LEU A 32 -5.45 -14.60 -3.88
C LEU A 32 -6.96 -14.80 -3.80
N ASP A 33 -7.56 -14.42 -2.67
CA ASP A 33 -9.02 -14.36 -2.53
C ASP A 33 -9.61 -13.42 -3.59
N PRO A 34 -10.67 -13.82 -4.33
CA PRO A 34 -11.27 -13.01 -5.39
C PRO A 34 -11.68 -11.59 -4.97
N ARG A 35 -11.93 -11.35 -3.67
CA ARG A 35 -12.31 -10.04 -3.14
C ARG A 35 -11.14 -9.05 -3.09
N ILE A 36 -9.90 -9.53 -2.93
CA ILE A 36 -8.67 -8.70 -2.82
C ILE A 36 -7.61 -9.04 -3.87
N CYS A 37 -7.90 -9.92 -4.82
CA CYS A 37 -6.94 -10.39 -5.83
C CYS A 37 -6.43 -9.31 -6.79
N ASP A 38 -7.02 -8.13 -6.73
CA ASP A 38 -6.72 -6.94 -7.50
C ASP A 38 -5.86 -5.92 -6.75
N HIS A 39 -5.62 -6.13 -5.45
CA HIS A 39 -4.83 -5.22 -4.62
C HIS A 39 -3.36 -5.17 -5.10
N PRO A 40 -2.87 -4.00 -5.56
CA PRO A 40 -1.49 -3.85 -6.00
C PRO A 40 -0.47 -4.28 -4.94
N ASP A 41 -0.67 -3.89 -3.68
CA ASP A 41 0.24 -4.17 -2.57
C ASP A 41 0.22 -5.62 -2.05
N LEU A 42 -0.54 -6.51 -2.70
CA LEU A 42 -0.50 -7.96 -2.47
C LEU A 42 0.26 -8.73 -3.56
N SER A 43 0.59 -8.08 -4.69
CA SER A 43 1.32 -8.73 -5.79
C SER A 43 2.57 -7.99 -6.23
N LEU A 44 2.79 -6.75 -5.76
CA LEU A 44 3.90 -5.91 -6.17
C LEU A 44 4.58 -5.25 -4.98
N PHE A 45 5.90 -5.14 -5.04
CA PHE A 45 6.67 -4.31 -4.13
C PHE A 45 7.78 -3.56 -4.89
N LYS A 46 7.78 -2.23 -4.79
CA LYS A 46 8.82 -1.37 -5.38
C LYS A 46 10.04 -1.34 -4.45
N LEU A 47 11.16 -1.91 -4.89
CA LEU A 47 12.41 -1.95 -4.12
C LEU A 47 13.14 -0.61 -4.18
N ASP A 48 13.16 0.00 -5.36
CA ASP A 48 13.76 1.32 -5.63
C ASP A 48 13.11 1.96 -6.87
N ASN A 49 13.66 3.06 -7.36
CA ASN A 49 13.10 3.81 -8.48
C ASN A 49 12.90 2.98 -9.76
N ASN A 50 13.70 1.93 -9.98
CA ASN A 50 13.70 1.18 -11.23
C ASN A 50 13.44 -0.31 -11.05
N THR A 51 13.37 -0.82 -9.82
CA THR A 51 13.28 -2.26 -9.54
C THR A 51 12.01 -2.60 -8.78
N ILE A 52 11.25 -3.58 -9.28
CA ILE A 52 9.99 -4.04 -8.70
C ILE A 52 10.03 -5.56 -8.55
N VAL A 53 9.68 -6.08 -7.38
CA VAL A 53 9.39 -7.52 -7.19
C VAL A 53 7.91 -7.74 -7.47
N ILE A 54 7.62 -8.76 -8.28
CA ILE A 54 6.26 -9.06 -8.73
C ILE A 54 5.98 -10.54 -8.48
N ASP A 55 4.79 -10.83 -7.95
CA ASP A 55 4.29 -12.19 -7.79
C ASP A 55 4.36 -12.99 -9.10
N GLU A 56 4.87 -14.21 -9.02
CA GLU A 56 5.07 -15.03 -10.22
C GLU A 56 3.78 -15.35 -10.98
N GLY A 57 2.64 -15.37 -10.29
CA GLY A 57 1.32 -15.67 -10.87
C GLY A 57 0.80 -14.57 -11.79
N VAL A 58 1.33 -13.35 -11.67
CA VAL A 58 0.95 -12.19 -12.51
C VAL A 58 2.14 -11.56 -13.25
N PHE A 59 3.34 -12.12 -13.11
CA PHE A 59 4.57 -11.54 -13.65
C PHE A 59 4.51 -11.21 -15.15
N SER A 60 4.01 -12.13 -15.98
CA SER A 60 3.98 -11.95 -17.44
C SER A 60 3.13 -10.76 -17.88
N TYR A 61 2.08 -10.42 -17.13
CA TYR A 61 1.28 -9.21 -17.39
C TYR A 61 2.13 -7.95 -17.21
N TYR A 62 2.90 -7.89 -16.12
CA TYR A 62 3.72 -6.72 -15.83
C TYR A 62 4.98 -6.64 -16.68
N GLU A 63 5.52 -7.77 -17.13
CA GLU A 63 6.64 -7.80 -18.09
C GLU A 63 6.28 -7.08 -19.40
N GLU A 64 5.03 -7.25 -19.88
CA GLU A 64 4.52 -6.52 -21.04
C GLU A 64 4.27 -5.04 -20.73
N LYS A 65 3.67 -4.73 -19.57
CA LYS A 65 3.23 -3.36 -19.22
C LYS A 65 4.35 -2.45 -18.74
N LEU A 66 5.46 -3.00 -18.23
CA LEU A 66 6.55 -2.25 -17.59
C LEU A 66 7.92 -2.51 -18.23
N PRO A 67 8.10 -2.35 -19.56
CA PRO A 67 9.35 -2.70 -20.25
C PRO A 67 10.57 -1.84 -19.83
N GLY A 68 10.33 -0.71 -19.16
CA GLY A 68 11.39 0.19 -18.64
C GLY A 68 11.87 -0.13 -17.22
N TYR A 69 11.25 -1.10 -16.53
CA TYR A 69 11.59 -1.46 -15.16
C TYR A 69 12.36 -2.77 -15.11
N LYS A 70 13.25 -2.89 -14.13
CA LYS A 70 13.85 -4.17 -13.76
C LYS A 70 12.84 -4.95 -12.92
N LEU A 71 12.23 -5.96 -13.52
CA LEU A 71 11.25 -6.81 -12.86
C LEU A 71 11.94 -8.05 -12.27
N ILE A 72 11.70 -8.31 -10.98
CA ILE A 72 12.16 -9.51 -10.29
C ILE A 72 10.95 -10.40 -10.06
N ARG A 73 11.05 -11.65 -10.53
CA ARG A 73 10.03 -12.67 -10.26
C ARG A 73 10.15 -13.10 -8.80
N GLY A 74 9.15 -12.76 -8.00
CA GLY A 74 9.08 -13.11 -6.59
C GLY A 74 8.34 -14.42 -6.33
N ALA A 75 8.21 -14.78 -5.06
CA ALA A 75 7.49 -15.97 -4.64
C ALA A 75 5.98 -15.87 -4.86
N ARG A 76 5.33 -16.99 -5.15
CA ARG A 76 3.88 -17.06 -5.25
C ARG A 76 3.22 -16.81 -3.90
N VAL A 77 2.24 -15.93 -3.88
CA VAL A 77 1.27 -15.81 -2.77
C VAL A 77 0.37 -17.06 -2.68
N GLY A 78 -0.31 -17.21 -1.55
CA GLY A 78 -1.34 -18.23 -1.36
C GLY A 78 -2.63 -17.63 -0.81
N GLN A 79 -3.75 -18.32 -0.97
CA GLN A 79 -5.08 -17.79 -0.67
C GLN A 79 -5.37 -17.50 0.81
N ASN A 80 -4.53 -18.00 1.72
CA ASN A 80 -4.78 -17.94 3.16
C ASN A 80 -3.67 -17.18 3.87
N TYR A 81 -4.07 -16.33 4.81
CA TYR A 81 -3.17 -15.69 5.75
C TYR A 81 -2.24 -16.70 6.45
N PRO A 82 -0.93 -16.41 6.58
CA PRO A 82 -0.23 -15.17 6.17
C PRO A 82 0.35 -15.20 4.75
N LYS A 83 0.09 -16.24 3.96
CA LYS A 83 0.69 -16.43 2.63
C LYS A 83 0.14 -15.50 1.54
N ASP A 84 -0.97 -14.84 1.79
CA ASP A 84 -1.55 -13.80 0.94
C ASP A 84 -0.89 -12.43 1.15
N SER A 85 -0.21 -12.23 2.28
CA SER A 85 0.35 -10.95 2.68
C SER A 85 1.84 -10.75 2.36
N LEU A 86 2.50 -11.65 1.63
CA LEU A 86 3.97 -11.67 1.44
C LEU A 86 4.57 -10.34 0.95
N TYR A 87 3.82 -9.63 0.11
CA TYR A 87 4.20 -8.38 -0.55
C TYR A 87 3.76 -7.14 0.24
N ASN A 88 2.93 -7.30 1.27
CA ASN A 88 2.25 -6.21 1.97
C ASN A 88 3.16 -5.56 3.03
N VAL A 89 4.34 -5.13 2.57
CA VAL A 89 5.47 -4.67 3.36
C VAL A 89 5.52 -3.14 3.36
N VAL A 90 5.99 -2.53 4.44
CA VAL A 90 6.32 -1.10 4.45
C VAL A 90 7.82 -0.92 4.50
N GLY A 91 8.39 -0.26 3.49
CA GLY A 91 9.73 0.32 3.58
C GLY A 91 9.64 1.73 4.16
N PHE A 92 10.44 2.04 5.18
CA PHE A 92 10.45 3.34 5.83
C PHE A 92 11.84 3.70 6.37
N LYS A 93 12.53 4.62 5.72
CA LYS A 93 13.91 5.04 6.05
C LYS A 93 14.83 3.81 6.14
N ASP A 94 15.46 3.62 7.29
CA ASP A 94 16.37 2.49 7.57
C ASP A 94 15.64 1.27 8.12
N PHE A 95 14.31 1.20 7.96
CA PHE A 95 13.49 0.09 8.43
C PHE A 95 12.62 -0.51 7.34
N TYR A 96 12.32 -1.78 7.47
CA TYR A 96 11.15 -2.40 6.84
C TYR A 96 10.26 -3.02 7.92
N ILE A 97 8.95 -2.91 7.74
CA ILE A 97 7.93 -3.31 8.72
C ILE A 97 7.04 -4.36 8.09
N HIS A 98 6.98 -5.52 8.73
CA HIS A 98 6.13 -6.65 8.36
C HIS A 98 6.12 -7.71 9.46
N ASN A 99 5.52 -8.87 9.19
CA ASN A 99 5.63 -10.08 10.00
C ASN A 99 6.74 -11.01 9.45
N ASP A 100 6.81 -12.25 9.96
CA ASP A 100 7.84 -13.22 9.56
C ASP A 100 7.67 -13.81 8.14
N PHE A 101 6.66 -13.39 7.38
CA PHE A 101 6.29 -13.97 6.08
C PHE A 101 6.62 -13.05 4.90
N THR A 102 7.63 -12.19 5.04
CA THR A 102 8.08 -11.30 3.97
C THR A 102 8.57 -12.07 2.75
N GLU A 103 8.26 -11.61 1.55
CA GLU A 103 8.80 -12.17 0.31
C GLU A 103 10.35 -12.10 0.30
N LYS A 104 11.01 -13.18 -0.13
CA LYS A 104 12.45 -13.38 0.06
C LYS A 104 13.32 -12.40 -0.72
N ASN A 105 12.94 -12.00 -1.93
CA ASN A 105 13.69 -10.99 -2.70
C ASN A 105 13.60 -9.63 -2.01
N ILE A 106 12.43 -9.26 -1.48
CA ILE A 106 12.25 -8.04 -0.67
C ILE A 106 13.14 -8.10 0.58
N GLU A 107 13.08 -9.20 1.34
CA GLU A 107 13.89 -9.38 2.56
C GLU A 107 15.40 -9.32 2.25
N ASN A 108 15.84 -10.03 1.22
CA ASN A 108 17.24 -10.06 0.80
C ASN A 108 17.73 -8.67 0.36
N PHE A 109 16.90 -7.91 -0.34
CA PHE A 109 17.22 -6.54 -0.75
C PHE A 109 17.43 -5.63 0.45
N PHE A 110 16.51 -5.67 1.43
CA PHE A 110 16.65 -4.87 2.66
C PHE A 110 17.88 -5.29 3.47
N ARG A 111 18.11 -6.59 3.62
CA ARG A 111 19.29 -7.12 4.31
C ARG A 111 20.60 -6.67 3.64
N ALA A 112 20.66 -6.72 2.32
CA ALA A 112 21.84 -6.27 1.56
C ALA A 112 22.12 -4.77 1.76
N LYS A 113 21.06 -3.97 1.91
CA LYS A 113 21.15 -2.53 2.22
C LYS A 113 21.32 -2.20 3.71
N LYS A 114 21.41 -3.21 4.58
CA LYS A 114 21.46 -3.06 6.05
C LYS A 114 20.25 -2.31 6.63
N ILE A 115 19.10 -2.41 5.95
CA ILE A 115 17.82 -1.89 6.45
C ILE A 115 17.30 -2.87 7.51
N SER A 116 16.94 -2.33 8.67
CA SER A 116 16.57 -3.09 9.87
C SER A 116 15.13 -3.58 9.83
N PHE A 117 14.90 -4.80 10.31
CA PHE A 117 13.56 -5.36 10.39
C PHE A 117 12.83 -4.88 11.65
N LEU A 118 11.66 -4.28 11.49
CA LEU A 118 10.71 -3.99 12.56
C LEU A 118 9.53 -4.95 12.48
N LYS A 119 9.65 -6.06 13.22
CA LYS A 119 8.61 -7.09 13.28
C LYS A 119 7.34 -6.58 13.94
N VAL A 120 6.21 -6.76 13.27
CA VAL A 120 4.84 -6.62 13.79
C VAL A 120 4.07 -7.92 13.55
N ASN A 121 2.97 -8.16 14.27
CA ASN A 121 2.16 -9.37 14.08
C ASN A 121 1.27 -9.30 12.83
N GLN A 122 0.86 -8.11 12.44
CA GLN A 122 -0.03 -7.85 11.31
C GLN A 122 0.69 -8.05 9.97
N GLY A 123 0.26 -9.04 9.19
CA GLY A 123 0.83 -9.31 7.87
C GLY A 123 0.42 -8.28 6.82
N TYR A 124 -0.79 -7.73 6.88
CA TYR A 124 -1.21 -6.65 5.98
C TYR A 124 -0.66 -5.29 6.43
N SER A 125 0.66 -5.21 6.63
CA SER A 125 1.35 -4.03 7.18
C SER A 125 1.20 -2.80 6.28
N ARG A 126 1.32 -2.96 4.95
CA ARG A 126 1.13 -1.84 4.01
C ARG A 126 -0.31 -1.36 3.95
N CYS A 127 -1.29 -2.25 4.00
CA CYS A 127 -2.69 -1.86 4.10
C CYS A 127 -3.00 -1.19 5.45
N SER A 128 -2.33 -1.60 6.53
CA SER A 128 -2.58 -1.09 7.89
C SER A 128 -1.85 0.22 8.23
N ILE A 129 -0.85 0.62 7.43
CA ILE A 129 0.01 1.78 7.67
C ILE A 129 -0.02 2.69 6.44
N ILE A 130 -0.18 4.00 6.63
CA ILE A 130 0.11 5.01 5.62
C ILE A 130 1.56 5.46 5.80
N PRO A 131 2.50 5.07 4.91
CA PRO A 131 3.85 5.61 4.95
C PRO A 131 3.90 6.99 4.30
N LEU A 132 4.29 8.00 5.08
CA LEU A 132 4.72 9.30 4.57
C LEU A 132 6.25 9.35 4.48
N LYS A 133 6.81 10.50 4.06
CA LYS A 133 8.27 10.67 3.92
C LYS A 133 9.00 10.49 5.25
N ASN A 134 8.55 11.20 6.29
CA ASN A 134 9.22 11.19 7.60
C ASN A 134 8.41 10.60 8.73
N PHE A 135 7.18 10.16 8.44
CA PHE A 135 6.17 9.87 9.43
C PHE A 135 5.31 8.68 8.98
N LEU A 136 4.84 7.86 9.92
CA LEU A 136 3.90 6.77 9.67
C LEU A 136 2.56 7.09 10.34
N ILE A 137 1.46 6.68 9.71
CA ILE A 137 0.12 6.80 10.30
C ILE A 137 -0.51 5.42 10.32
N THR A 138 -1.13 5.04 11.44
CA THR A 138 -1.87 3.78 11.53
C THR A 138 -3.07 3.92 12.43
N SER A 139 -4.14 3.18 12.15
CA SER A 139 -5.24 2.97 13.09
C SER A 139 -5.08 1.66 13.88
N ASP A 140 -4.11 0.81 13.51
CA ASP A 140 -3.82 -0.45 14.21
C ASP A 140 -3.01 -0.17 15.49
N PHE A 141 -3.67 -0.32 16.63
CA PHE A 141 -3.05 -0.11 17.94
C PHE A 141 -1.88 -1.09 18.22
N GLY A 142 -1.95 -2.31 17.69
CA GLY A 142 -0.90 -3.32 17.84
C GLY A 142 0.38 -2.90 17.13
N ILE A 143 0.26 -2.41 15.89
CA ILE A 143 1.37 -1.82 15.14
C ILE A 143 1.92 -0.59 15.87
N TYR A 144 1.06 0.36 16.24
CA TYR A 144 1.48 1.58 16.94
C TYR A 144 2.29 1.27 18.20
N LYS A 145 1.81 0.35 19.04
CA LYS A 145 2.48 -0.03 20.29
C LYS A 145 3.90 -0.57 20.08
N VAL A 146 4.14 -1.30 18.98
CA VAL A 146 5.45 -1.89 18.67
C VAL A 146 6.44 -0.88 18.08
N LEU A 147 5.92 0.15 17.41
CA LEU A 147 6.70 1.08 16.59
C LEU A 147 6.92 2.47 17.23
N LYS A 148 6.05 2.91 18.15
CA LYS A 148 6.03 4.28 18.71
C LYS A 148 7.37 4.77 19.30
N ASP A 149 8.18 3.87 19.85
CA ASP A 149 9.46 4.20 20.47
C ASP A 149 10.66 4.01 19.52
N LYS A 150 10.40 3.68 18.25
CA LYS A 150 11.41 3.32 17.25
C LYS A 150 11.36 4.19 16.00
N VAL A 151 10.17 4.66 15.63
CA VAL A 151 9.92 5.48 14.44
C VAL A 151 8.91 6.57 14.76
N ALA A 152 8.92 7.65 13.97
CA ALA A 152 7.88 8.67 14.04
C ALA A 152 6.56 8.08 13.50
N ILE A 153 5.63 7.79 14.39
CA ILE A 153 4.34 7.17 14.08
C ILE A 153 3.25 7.75 14.95
N GLU A 154 2.05 7.91 14.39
CA GLU A 154 0.87 8.40 15.09
C GLU A 154 -0.28 7.43 14.94
N LEU A 155 -0.97 7.17 16.07
CA LEU A 155 -2.22 6.43 16.09
C LEU A 155 -3.37 7.37 15.73
N VAL A 156 -4.18 7.00 14.75
CA VAL A 156 -5.42 7.70 14.40
C VAL A 156 -6.64 6.86 14.74
N ASP A 157 -7.80 7.49 14.81
CA ASP A 157 -9.06 6.80 15.11
C ASP A 157 -9.41 5.79 14.00
N GLU A 158 -9.88 4.62 14.42
CA GLU A 158 -10.54 3.68 13.51
C GLU A 158 -11.91 4.22 13.08
N ASP A 159 -12.24 3.99 11.81
CA ASP A 159 -13.58 4.22 11.28
C ASP A 159 -13.85 3.24 10.13
N TYR A 160 -15.05 3.31 9.56
CA TYR A 160 -15.44 2.43 8.47
C TYR A 160 -14.67 2.75 7.17
N VAL A 161 -14.09 1.71 6.56
CA VAL A 161 -13.54 1.70 5.21
C VAL A 161 -14.24 0.58 4.45
N TYR A 162 -14.78 0.88 3.27
CA TYR A 162 -15.46 -0.13 2.47
C TYR A 162 -14.47 -1.12 1.87
N LEU A 163 -14.75 -2.41 2.01
CA LEU A 163 -14.04 -3.49 1.33
C LEU A 163 -15.03 -4.64 1.08
N ASP A 164 -15.19 -5.04 -0.18
CA ASP A 164 -16.24 -5.97 -0.58
C ASP A 164 -16.09 -7.35 0.09
N GLY A 165 -17.15 -7.81 0.75
CA GLY A 165 -17.19 -9.10 1.43
C GLY A 165 -16.39 -9.19 2.73
N PHE A 166 -15.97 -8.06 3.33
CA PHE A 166 -15.34 -8.00 4.66
C PHE A 166 -16.07 -7.02 5.58
N ASP A 167 -15.89 -7.17 6.89
CA ASP A 167 -16.51 -6.26 7.88
C ASP A 167 -16.00 -4.82 7.74
N LYS A 168 -14.70 -4.67 7.41
CA LYS A 168 -14.04 -3.39 7.11
C LYS A 168 -12.74 -3.61 6.32
N GLY A 169 -12.36 -2.62 5.53
CA GLY A 169 -11.03 -2.52 4.93
C GLY A 169 -10.01 -1.83 5.85
N PHE A 170 -8.80 -1.59 5.33
CA PHE A 170 -7.75 -0.88 6.05
C PHE A 170 -7.49 0.51 5.49
N LEU A 171 -7.25 1.47 6.39
CA LEU A 171 -7.03 2.88 6.04
C LEU A 171 -5.83 3.09 5.10
N GLY A 172 -4.72 2.38 5.29
CA GLY A 172 -3.53 2.48 4.43
C GLY A 172 -3.72 1.91 3.02
N GLY A 173 -4.67 0.97 2.85
CA GLY A 173 -5.06 0.41 1.57
C GLY A 173 -5.96 1.34 0.74
N THR A 174 -6.46 2.42 1.34
CA THR A 174 -7.26 3.45 0.66
C THR A 174 -6.43 4.55 -0.01
N CYS A 175 -5.10 4.51 0.09
CA CYS A 175 -4.28 5.64 -0.39
C CYS A 175 -2.85 5.28 -0.81
N GLY A 176 -2.19 6.26 -1.41
CA GLY A 176 -0.77 6.22 -1.73
C GLY A 176 -0.14 7.61 -1.74
N LEU A 177 1.11 7.69 -1.28
CA LEU A 177 1.91 8.90 -1.42
C LEU A 177 2.56 8.93 -2.80
N VAL A 178 2.29 9.99 -3.56
CA VAL A 178 2.82 10.25 -4.90
C VAL A 178 3.51 11.60 -4.88
N GLY A 179 4.85 11.61 -4.93
CA GLY A 179 5.62 12.84 -4.72
C GLY A 179 5.35 13.50 -3.36
N ASN A 180 4.59 14.60 -3.34
CA ASN A 180 4.12 15.29 -2.13
C ASN A 180 2.59 15.29 -1.98
N LYS A 181 1.88 14.40 -2.68
CA LYS A 181 0.43 14.27 -2.64
C LYS A 181 0.05 12.92 -2.06
N LEU A 182 -0.77 12.92 -1.01
CA LEU A 182 -1.42 11.73 -0.49
C LEU A 182 -2.79 11.59 -1.15
N ILE A 183 -2.87 10.63 -2.07
CA ILE A 183 -4.07 10.41 -2.90
C ILE A 183 -4.90 9.32 -2.24
N PHE A 184 -6.14 9.63 -1.86
CA PHE A 184 -7.11 8.63 -1.43
C PHE A 184 -8.02 8.18 -2.58
N THR A 185 -8.47 6.93 -2.50
CA THR A 185 -9.38 6.28 -3.47
C THR A 185 -10.80 6.83 -3.43
N GLY A 186 -11.15 7.53 -2.34
CA GLY A 186 -12.46 8.11 -2.08
C GLY A 186 -12.40 9.23 -1.05
N ASP A 187 -13.57 9.77 -0.71
CA ASP A 187 -13.71 10.90 0.19
C ASP A 187 -13.37 10.50 1.64
N ILE A 188 -12.20 10.95 2.09
CA ILE A 188 -11.72 10.73 3.45
C ILE A 188 -12.31 11.76 4.43
N SER A 189 -12.95 12.84 3.98
CA SER A 189 -13.25 14.01 4.83
C SER A 189 -14.20 13.75 6.00
N GLU A 190 -15.06 12.74 5.89
CA GLU A 190 -15.99 12.33 6.96
C GLU A 190 -15.43 11.21 7.86
N HIS A 191 -14.27 10.66 7.53
CA HIS A 191 -13.63 9.61 8.33
C HIS A 191 -13.03 10.23 9.60
N LYS A 192 -13.23 9.61 10.77
CA LYS A 192 -12.74 10.13 12.07
C LYS A 192 -11.25 10.50 12.08
N ALA A 193 -10.42 9.68 11.43
CA ALA A 193 -8.98 9.94 11.29
C ALA A 193 -8.61 11.21 10.48
N TYR A 194 -9.52 11.77 9.68
CA TYR A 194 -9.19 12.78 8.66
C TYR A 194 -8.51 14.01 9.23
N GLN A 195 -9.07 14.59 10.30
CA GLN A 195 -8.52 15.82 10.87
C GLN A 195 -7.08 15.61 11.33
N LYS A 196 -6.79 14.47 11.97
CA LYS A 196 -5.45 14.14 12.44
C LYS A 196 -4.47 13.86 11.30
N ILE A 197 -4.92 13.16 10.25
CA ILE A 197 -4.13 12.96 9.02
C ILE A 197 -3.81 14.30 8.37
N LYS A 198 -4.80 15.19 8.26
CA LYS A 198 -4.63 16.54 7.70
C LYS A 198 -3.59 17.34 8.46
N ASP A 199 -3.62 17.33 9.80
CA ASP A 199 -2.65 18.04 10.63
C ASP A 199 -1.23 17.46 10.49
N ILE A 200 -1.09 16.14 10.32
CA ILE A 200 0.20 15.50 10.02
C ILE A 200 0.70 15.91 8.64
N CYS A 201 -0.13 15.78 7.61
CA CYS A 201 0.21 16.11 6.23
C CYS A 201 0.60 17.59 6.08
N GLN A 202 -0.09 18.51 6.76
CA GLN A 202 0.27 19.93 6.77
C GLN A 202 1.68 20.18 7.33
N ARG A 203 2.05 19.52 8.43
CA ARG A 203 3.42 19.61 9.00
C ARG A 203 4.49 19.04 8.08
N GLU A 204 4.14 18.02 7.30
CA GLU A 204 5.03 17.36 6.34
C GLU A 204 5.03 18.00 4.94
N ASN A 205 4.29 19.10 4.73
CA ASN A 205 4.08 19.73 3.42
C ASN A 205 3.54 18.76 2.36
N ILE A 206 2.59 17.91 2.77
CA ILE A 206 1.89 16.94 1.93
C ILE A 206 0.47 17.44 1.67
N GLU A 207 0.10 17.49 0.40
CA GLU A 207 -1.26 17.81 -0.04
C GLU A 207 -2.12 16.53 0.00
N ILE A 208 -3.34 16.62 0.49
CA ILE A 208 -4.30 15.51 0.46
C ILE A 208 -5.27 15.73 -0.69
N THR A 209 -5.42 14.73 -1.56
CA THR A 209 -6.35 14.79 -2.70
C THR A 209 -7.20 13.53 -2.77
N TYR A 210 -8.45 13.67 -3.20
CA TYR A 210 -9.41 12.58 -3.28
C TYR A 210 -10.63 12.92 -4.13
N PRO A 211 -11.29 11.93 -4.77
CA PRO A 211 -12.59 12.12 -5.39
C PRO A 211 -13.72 12.15 -4.35
N LYS A 212 -14.87 12.74 -4.71
CA LYS A 212 -16.09 12.75 -3.88
C LYS A 212 -16.90 11.45 -4.04
N THR A 213 -16.28 10.33 -3.69
CA THR A 213 -16.85 8.98 -3.76
C THR A 213 -16.67 8.23 -2.44
N ALA A 214 -17.23 7.02 -2.31
CA ALA A 214 -16.98 6.19 -1.13
C ALA A 214 -15.48 5.88 -0.97
N LEU A 215 -15.00 5.90 0.28
CA LEU A 215 -13.64 5.51 0.63
C LEU A 215 -13.52 3.98 0.62
N VAL A 216 -12.74 3.45 -0.33
CA VAL A 216 -12.61 2.01 -0.58
C VAL A 216 -11.16 1.57 -0.41
N ASP A 217 -10.95 0.48 0.33
CA ASP A 217 -9.65 -0.19 0.33
C ASP A 217 -9.46 -0.91 -1.01
N LEU A 218 -8.44 -0.48 -1.77
CA LEU A 218 -8.12 -1.00 -3.09
C LEU A 218 -6.69 -1.54 -3.16
N GLY A 219 -6.05 -1.82 -2.01
CA GLY A 219 -4.69 -2.34 -1.97
C GLY A 219 -3.61 -1.30 -2.29
N SER A 220 -3.81 -0.09 -1.79
CA SER A 220 -2.93 1.07 -1.98
C SER A 220 -2.90 1.61 -3.42
N VAL A 221 -2.51 2.88 -3.54
CA VAL A 221 -2.08 3.47 -4.82
C VAL A 221 -0.55 3.43 -4.84
N ILE A 222 0.06 2.73 -5.80
CA ILE A 222 1.52 2.57 -5.84
C ILE A 222 2.12 3.49 -6.91
N GLU A 223 3.01 4.39 -6.50
CA GLU A 223 3.84 5.16 -7.42
C GLU A 223 5.04 4.33 -7.87
N ILE A 224 5.06 3.98 -9.15
CA ILE A 224 6.18 3.35 -9.83
C ILE A 224 6.94 4.35 -10.70
#